data_AF-A0A7C5PBU1-F1
#
_entry.id   AF-A0A7C5PBU1-F1
#
_cell.length_a   1.000
_cell.length_b   1.000
_cell.length_c   1.000
_cell.angle_alpha   90.00
_cell.angle_beta   90.00
_cell.angle_gamma   90.00
#
_symmetry.space_group_name_H-M   'P 1'
#
loop_
_entity.id
_entity.type
_entity.pdbx_description
1 polymer ?
#
loop_
_entity_poly.entity_id
_entity_poly.type
_entity_poly.pdbx_seq_one_letter_code
_entity_poly.pdbx_strand_id
1 'polypeptide(L)'
;MEFYDSGCDKSLDTRKALLVPDWQSETTLIIKTIVDLNCGENITSADFDIEEGKITLIYTAPDCTKTNTCLRCMCKHELTYTITNLPRDDYQFEVKRIS
;
A
#
# COMPACT_ATOMS: atom_id res chain seq x y z
N MET A 1 7.82 -10.30 -5.72
CA MET A 1 6.81 -9.25 -5.61
C MET A 1 7.24 -8.09 -6.49
N GLU A 2 6.27 -7.46 -7.13
CA GLU A 2 6.45 -6.15 -7.76
C GLU A 2 5.60 -5.11 -7.01
N PHE A 3 6.07 -3.87 -6.95
CA PHE A 3 5.43 -2.78 -6.25
C PHE A 3 5.40 -1.53 -7.13
N TYR A 4 4.28 -0.82 -7.09
CA TYR A 4 4.09 0.46 -7.76
C TYR A 4 3.40 1.46 -6.82
N ASP A 5 3.93 2.67 -6.76
CA ASP A 5 3.32 3.84 -6.13
C ASP A 5 2.96 4.83 -7.25
N SER A 6 1.70 5.27 -7.31
CA SER A 6 1.24 6.31 -8.24
C SER A 6 1.93 7.66 -8.01
N GLY A 7 2.55 7.84 -6.85
CA GLY A 7 2.93 9.13 -6.32
C GLY A 7 1.72 9.91 -5.81
N CYS A 8 1.97 11.15 -5.43
CA CYS A 8 0.97 12.05 -4.87
C CYS A 8 -0.11 12.42 -5.92
N ASP A 9 -1.32 11.88 -5.75
CA ASP A 9 -2.49 12.17 -6.57
C ASP A 9 -3.71 12.57 -5.73
N LYS A 10 -4.02 13.87 -5.73
CA LYS A 10 -5.17 14.43 -4.99
C LYS A 10 -6.54 14.09 -5.60
N SER A 11 -6.57 13.56 -6.83
CA SER A 11 -7.80 13.20 -7.53
C SER A 11 -8.33 11.81 -7.16
N LEU A 12 -7.54 10.99 -6.47
CA LEU A 12 -7.94 9.65 -6.02
C LEU A 12 -9.16 9.71 -5.09
N ASP A 13 -10.20 8.94 -5.41
CA ASP A 13 -11.44 8.85 -4.62
C ASP A 13 -11.34 7.73 -3.58
N THR A 14 -11.25 8.11 -2.30
CA THR A 14 -11.14 7.18 -1.15
C THR A 14 -12.46 6.52 -0.76
N ARG A 15 -13.57 6.85 -1.43
CA ARG A 15 -14.86 6.16 -1.24
C ARG A 15 -14.92 4.81 -1.94
N LYS A 16 -13.99 4.53 -2.86
CA LYS A 16 -13.76 3.19 -3.42
C LYS A 16 -12.84 2.43 -2.47
N ALA A 17 -13.17 1.15 -2.23
CA ALA A 17 -12.59 0.32 -1.19
C ALA A 17 -11.07 0.51 -1.02
N LEU A 18 -10.62 0.75 0.22
CA LEU A 18 -9.21 0.97 0.57
C LEU A 18 -8.31 -0.22 0.23
N LEU A 19 -8.86 -1.41 -0.04
CA LEU A 19 -8.14 -2.63 -0.37
C LEU A 19 -8.95 -3.41 -1.40
N VAL A 20 -8.40 -3.57 -2.61
CA VAL A 20 -9.04 -4.29 -3.71
C VAL A 20 -8.13 -5.44 -4.14
N PRO A 21 -8.34 -6.66 -3.63
CA PRO A 21 -7.66 -7.85 -4.11
C PRO A 21 -8.24 -8.30 -5.46
N ASP A 22 -7.37 -8.64 -6.40
CA ASP A 22 -7.71 -9.08 -7.75
C ASP A 22 -6.77 -10.24 -8.18
N TRP A 23 -7.31 -11.46 -8.17
CA TRP A 23 -6.58 -12.66 -8.58
C TRP A 23 -6.45 -12.70 -10.10
N GLN A 24 -5.22 -12.59 -10.61
CA GLN A 24 -4.93 -12.71 -12.05
C GLN A 24 -4.76 -14.18 -12.48
N SER A 25 -4.46 -15.07 -11.52
CA SER A 25 -4.32 -16.51 -11.73
C SER A 25 -4.50 -17.27 -10.40
N GLU A 26 -4.33 -18.58 -10.41
CA GLU A 26 -4.33 -19.42 -9.20
C GLU A 26 -3.11 -19.20 -8.29
N THR A 27 -2.10 -18.45 -8.75
CA THR A 27 -0.86 -18.19 -7.99
C THR A 27 -0.40 -16.72 -7.99
N THR A 28 -1.19 -15.82 -8.58
CA THR A 28 -0.85 -14.40 -8.73
C THR A 28 -1.99 -13.52 -8.27
N LEU A 29 -1.72 -12.71 -7.25
CA LEU A 29 -2.64 -11.75 -6.65
C LEU A 29 -2.14 -10.33 -6.85
N ILE A 30 -2.99 -9.45 -7.38
CA ILE A 30 -2.75 -8.01 -7.42
C ILE A 30 -3.62 -7.36 -6.34
N ILE A 31 -3.05 -6.52 -5.50
CA ILE A 31 -3.80 -5.78 -4.49
C ILE A 31 -3.55 -4.30 -4.67
N LYS A 32 -4.63 -3.53 -4.79
CA LYS A 32 -4.58 -2.08 -4.83
C LYS A 32 -5.08 -1.49 -3.52
N THR A 33 -4.40 -0.48 -3.02
CA THR A 33 -4.80 0.26 -1.83
C THR A 33 -4.51 1.74 -1.97
N ILE A 34 -5.23 2.58 -1.23
CA ILE A 34 -5.00 4.03 -1.19
C ILE A 34 -4.59 4.40 0.23
N VAL A 35 -3.45 5.08 0.35
CA VAL A 35 -2.96 5.61 1.63
C VAL A 35 -2.84 7.14 1.57
N ASP A 36 -3.10 7.79 2.71
CA ASP A 36 -2.90 9.22 2.88
C ASP A 36 -1.56 9.48 3.57
N LEU A 37 -0.72 10.32 2.94
CA LEU A 37 0.58 10.74 3.47
C LEU A 37 0.68 12.26 3.47
N ASN A 38 1.53 12.81 4.33
CA ASN A 38 1.87 14.21 4.22
C ASN A 38 2.62 14.44 2.90
N CYS A 39 2.37 15.54 2.19
CA CYS A 39 3.03 15.79 0.90
C CYS A 39 4.57 15.90 0.99
N GLY A 40 5.13 16.13 2.19
CA GLY A 40 6.57 16.12 2.43
C GLY A 40 7.14 14.72 2.68
N GLU A 41 6.30 13.69 2.70
CA GLU A 41 6.66 12.28 2.86
C GLU A 41 6.64 11.61 1.49
N ASN A 42 7.59 10.70 1.25
CA ASN A 42 7.60 9.85 0.08
C ASN A 42 7.74 8.40 0.52
N ILE A 43 7.11 7.48 -0.20
CA ILE A 43 7.29 6.05 0.04
C ILE A 43 8.68 5.65 -0.45
N THR A 44 9.47 5.04 0.42
CA THR A 44 10.87 4.68 0.15
C THR A 44 11.03 3.20 -0.15
N SER A 45 10.16 2.35 0.38
CA SER A 45 10.12 0.93 0.10
C SER A 45 8.74 0.34 0.39
N ALA A 46 8.52 -0.87 -0.09
CA ALA A 46 7.33 -1.65 0.19
C ALA A 46 7.69 -3.12 0.33
N ASP A 47 6.90 -3.82 1.14
CA ASP A 47 7.01 -5.25 1.36
C ASP A 47 5.64 -5.85 1.67
N PHE A 48 5.58 -7.15 1.90
CA PHE A 48 4.41 -7.80 2.47
C PHE A 48 4.83 -8.93 3.39
N ASP A 49 3.94 -9.27 4.31
CA ASP A 49 4.09 -10.43 5.17
C ASP A 49 2.82 -11.28 5.14
N ILE A 50 2.98 -12.59 5.34
CA ILE A 50 1.88 -13.54 5.37
C ILE A 50 1.99 -14.39 6.62
N GLU A 51 1.05 -14.19 7.53
CA GLU A 51 0.96 -14.92 8.79
C GLU A 51 -0.48 -15.37 9.01
N GLU A 52 -0.69 -16.66 9.30
CA GLU A 52 -2.01 -17.22 9.66
C GLU A 52 -3.18 -16.86 8.71
N GLY A 53 -2.94 -16.85 7.39
CA GLY A 53 -3.99 -16.51 6.40
C GLY A 53 -4.30 -15.01 6.29
N LYS A 54 -3.45 -14.15 6.86
CA LYS A 54 -3.52 -12.70 6.74
C LYS A 54 -2.32 -12.18 5.94
N ILE A 55 -2.60 -11.35 4.95
CA ILE A 55 -1.60 -10.63 4.16
C ILE A 55 -1.52 -9.20 4.69
N THR A 56 -0.35 -8.85 5.23
CA THR A 56 -0.04 -7.48 5.66
C THR A 56 0.77 -6.80 4.57
N LEU A 57 0.17 -5.79 3.92
CA LEU A 57 0.86 -4.94 2.95
C LEU A 57 1.62 -3.86 3.68
N ILE A 58 2.94 -3.85 3.50
CA ILE A 58 3.84 -2.97 4.22
C ILE A 58 4.33 -1.89 3.26
N TYR A 59 4.32 -0.64 3.71
CA TYR A 59 5.01 0.45 3.03
C TYR A 59 5.82 1.26 4.03
N THR A 60 7.00 1.72 3.61
CA THR A 60 7.88 2.56 4.41
C THR A 60 7.79 3.99 3.93
N ALA A 61 7.45 4.91 4.82
CA ALA A 61 7.46 6.34 4.56
C ALA A 61 7.88 7.09 5.83
N PRO A 62 8.90 7.97 5.75
CA PRO A 62 9.40 8.70 6.92
C PRO A 62 8.27 9.51 7.55
N ASP A 63 8.20 9.52 8.88
CA ASP A 63 7.28 10.40 9.60
C ASP A 63 7.80 11.85 9.54
N CYS A 64 7.07 12.71 8.82
CA CYS A 64 7.48 14.10 8.61
C CYS A 64 7.63 14.87 9.93
N THR A 65 6.94 14.43 11.00
CA THR A 65 7.04 15.05 12.33
C THR A 65 8.37 14.75 13.00
N LYS A 66 9.00 13.62 12.67
CA LYS A 66 10.34 13.23 13.16
C LYS A 66 11.45 13.89 12.33
N THR A 67 11.21 14.13 11.04
CA THR A 67 12.19 14.73 10.12
C THR A 67 12.05 16.26 9.98
N ASN A 68 11.01 16.86 10.58
CA ASN A 68 10.68 18.28 10.47
C ASN A 68 10.49 18.75 9.00
N THR A 69 9.90 17.89 8.17
CA THR A 69 9.63 18.15 6.73
C THR A 69 8.14 18.24 6.42
N CYS A 70 7.27 18.32 7.44
CA CYS A 70 5.82 18.36 7.22
C CYS A 70 5.39 19.59 6.40
N LEU A 71 4.69 19.33 5.30
CA LEU A 71 4.03 20.35 4.52
C LEU A 71 2.58 20.51 4.97
N ARG A 72 1.97 21.68 4.73
CA ARG A 72 0.55 21.91 5.02
C ARG A 72 -0.37 21.31 3.94
N CYS A 73 -0.14 20.05 3.58
CA CYS A 73 -1.05 19.28 2.75
C CYS A 73 -0.92 17.78 2.99
N MET A 74 -2.02 17.07 2.72
CA MET A 74 -2.08 15.62 2.61
C MET A 74 -2.17 15.25 1.14
N CYS A 75 -1.63 14.09 0.80
CA CYS A 75 -1.72 13.51 -0.52
C CYS A 75 -2.04 12.02 -0.46
N LYS A 76 -2.77 11.56 -1.47
CA LYS A 76 -3.12 10.15 -1.61
C LYS A 76 -2.13 9.49 -2.55
N HIS A 77 -1.82 8.24 -2.23
CA HIS A 77 -0.98 7.37 -3.03
C HIS A 77 -1.76 6.08 -3.29
N GLU A 78 -1.93 5.70 -4.56
CA GLU A 78 -2.38 4.37 -4.92
C GLU A 78 -1.17 3.44 -4.93
N LEU A 79 -1.21 2.42 -4.08
CA LEU A 79 -0.18 1.39 -3.99
C LEU A 79 -0.70 0.13 -4.66
N THR A 80 0.08 -0.42 -5.57
CA THR A 80 -0.21 -1.70 -6.22
C THR A 80 0.86 -2.71 -5.82
N TYR A 81 0.42 -3.82 -5.23
CA TYR A 81 1.24 -4.96 -4.85
C TYR A 81 0.92 -6.14 -5.76
N THR A 82 1.92 -6.65 -6.47
CA THR A 82 1.79 -7.89 -7.25
C THR A 82 2.55 -8.99 -6.52
N ILE A 83 1.80 -9.94 -5.96
CA ILE A 83 2.32 -11.10 -5.22
C ILE A 83 2.21 -12.33 -6.13
N THR A 84 3.34 -12.99 -6.36
CA THR A 84 3.44 -14.21 -7.18
C THR A 84 3.81 -15.40 -6.30
N ASN A 85 3.54 -16.62 -6.79
CA ASN A 85 3.76 -17.87 -6.05
C ASN A 85 2.94 -17.94 -4.75
N LEU A 86 1.78 -17.29 -4.71
CA LEU A 86 0.86 -17.31 -3.58
C LEU A 86 -0.36 -18.15 -3.96
N PRO A 87 -0.59 -19.33 -3.35
CA PRO A 87 -1.77 -20.13 -3.63
C PRO A 87 -3.05 -19.33 -3.45
N ARG A 88 -4.01 -19.50 -4.36
CA ARG A 88 -5.32 -18.86 -4.23
C ARG A 88 -6.05 -19.35 -2.99
N ASP A 89 -6.40 -18.41 -2.11
CA ASP A 89 -7.13 -18.66 -0.87
C ASP A 89 -7.87 -17.39 -0.41
N ASP A 90 -8.73 -17.54 0.60
CA ASP A 90 -9.50 -16.46 1.23
C ASP A 90 -8.66 -15.76 2.31
N TYR A 91 -7.68 -14.97 1.88
CA TYR A 91 -6.84 -14.18 2.78
C TYR A 91 -7.57 -12.97 3.38
N GLN A 92 -7.21 -12.62 4.61
CA GLN A 92 -7.50 -11.31 5.19
C GLN A 92 -6.43 -10.30 4.79
N PHE A 93 -6.78 -9.02 4.70
CA PHE A 93 -5.86 -7.96 4.25
C PHE A 93 -5.75 -6.84 5.28
N GLU A 94 -4.52 -6.37 5.51
CA GLU A 94 -4.22 -5.16 6.27
C GLU A 94 -3.14 -4.35 5.56
N VAL A 95 -3.14 -3.03 5.79
CA VAL A 95 -2.05 -2.14 5.37
C VAL A 95 -1.33 -1.61 6.61
N LYS A 96 0.00 -1.68 6.60
CA LYS A 96 0.86 -1.21 7.70
C LYS A 96 1.93 -0.25 7.19
N ARG A 97 2.01 0.91 7.84
CA ARG A 97 3.09 1.87 7.65
C ARG A 97 4.28 1.53 8.56
N ILE A 98 5.50 1.61 8.02
CA ILE A 98 6.75 1.69 8.77
C ILE A 98 7.32 3.11 8.59
N SER A 99 7.76 3.75 9.69
CA SER A 99 8.19 5.17 9.70
C SER A 99 9.47 5.42 10.47
#